data_AF-A0A517TVV9-F1
#
_entry.id   AF-A0A517TVV9-F1
#
_cell.length_a   1.000
_cell.length_b   1.000
_cell.length_c   1.000
_cell.angle_alpha   90.00
_cell.angle_beta   90.00
_cell.angle_gamma   90.00
#
_symmetry.space_group_name_H-M   'P 1'
#
loop_
_entity.id
_entity.type
_entity.pdbx_description
1 polymer ?
#
loop_
_entity_poly.entity_id
_entity_poly.type
_entity_poly.pdbx_seq_one_letter_code
_entity_poly.pdbx_strand_id
1 'polypeptide(L)'
;MDASITQLPVQLRDALDAQGGAPLYLRDDQTQKEYVLFERHIVAPVDDDYLRRLLAEADEDIARGDVAPFDAEEIMREGRRLFAERQARLNK
;
A
#
# COMPACT_ATOMS: atom_id res chain seq x y z
N MET A 1 4.08 6.08 26.42
CA MET A 1 3.13 7.18 26.13
C MET A 1 2.68 6.99 24.70
N ASP A 2 1.40 6.71 24.51
CA ASP A 2 0.83 6.52 23.17
C ASP A 2 0.50 7.91 22.61
N ALA A 3 1.32 8.39 21.67
CA ALA A 3 1.15 9.71 21.08
C ALA A 3 0.13 9.63 19.93
N SER A 4 -1.12 9.29 20.25
CA SER A 4 -2.18 9.24 19.26
C SER A 4 -2.67 10.67 18.97
N ILE A 5 -2.36 11.18 17.78
CA ILE A 5 -2.99 12.39 17.26
C ILE A 5 -4.44 12.03 16.92
N THR A 6 -5.38 12.45 17.76
CA THR A 6 -6.82 12.18 17.60
C THR A 6 -7.52 13.18 16.68
N GLN A 7 -6.85 14.27 16.29
CA GLN A 7 -7.38 15.27 15.38
C GLN A 7 -6.33 15.66 14.34
N LEU A 8 -6.67 15.44 13.07
CA LEU A 8 -5.84 15.90 11.95
C LEU A 8 -5.90 17.44 11.85
N PRO A 9 -4.76 18.14 11.74
CA PRO A 9 -4.71 19.56 11.38
C PRO A 9 -5.52 19.88 10.12
N VAL A 10 -6.13 21.06 10.07
CA VAL A 10 -7.01 21.48 8.96
C VAL A 10 -6.28 21.42 7.62
N GLN A 11 -5.02 21.89 7.54
CA GLN A 11 -4.28 21.86 6.26
C GLN A 11 -4.07 20.44 5.72
N LEU A 12 -3.89 19.46 6.60
CA LEU A 12 -3.73 18.05 6.20
C LEU A 12 -5.06 17.43 5.76
N ARG A 13 -6.17 17.86 6.37
CA ARG A 13 -7.50 17.42 5.97
C ARG A 13 -7.84 17.92 4.57
N ASP A 14 -7.65 19.22 4.33
CA ASP A 14 -7.91 19.83 3.02
C ASP A 14 -7.02 19.20 1.93
N ALA A 15 -5.76 18.88 2.27
CA ALA A 15 -4.85 18.22 1.35
C ALA A 15 -5.26 16.77 1.03
N LEU A 16 -5.78 16.01 2.00
CA LEU A 16 -6.30 14.66 1.77
C LEU A 16 -7.58 14.70 0.91
N ASP A 17 -8.50 15.61 1.21
CA ASP A 17 -9.74 15.77 0.44
C ASP A 17 -9.44 16.12 -1.02
N ALA A 18 -8.42 16.96 -1.26
CA ALA A 18 -7.98 17.32 -2.61
C ALA A 18 -7.32 16.16 -3.38
N GLN A 19 -6.74 15.18 -2.69
CA GLN A 19 -6.10 14.01 -3.30
C GLN A 19 -7.09 12.91 -3.70
N GLY A 20 -8.37 13.01 -3.28
CA GLY A 20 -9.42 12.08 -3.69
C GLY A 20 -9.10 10.61 -3.36
N GLY A 21 -8.46 10.36 -2.22
CA GLY A 21 -8.04 9.02 -1.77
C GLY A 21 -6.64 8.58 -2.21
N ALA A 22 -5.89 9.39 -2.96
CA ALA A 22 -4.47 9.13 -3.16
C ALA A 22 -3.64 9.40 -1.89
N PRO A 23 -2.51 8.71 -1.68
CA PRO A 23 -1.64 8.96 -0.53
C PRO A 23 -1.08 10.40 -0.55
N LEU A 24 -1.05 11.03 0.63
CA LEU A 24 -0.43 12.34 0.84
C LEU A 24 1.02 12.14 1.27
N TYR A 25 1.95 12.72 0.52
CA TYR A 25 3.39 12.71 0.82
C TYR A 25 3.77 13.98 1.57
N LEU A 26 4.43 13.82 2.71
CA LEU A 26 4.84 14.90 3.59
C LEU A 26 6.35 14.85 3.77
N ARG A 27 7.02 15.98 3.59
CA ARG A 27 8.44 16.13 3.90
C ARG A 27 8.58 17.06 5.11
N ASP A 28 9.31 16.60 6.12
CA ASP A 28 9.70 17.42 7.24
C ASP A 28 11.06 18.04 6.97
N ASP A 29 11.09 19.36 6.76
CA ASP A 29 12.33 20.09 6.49
C ASP A 29 13.29 20.14 7.69
N GLN A 30 12.80 19.96 8.92
CA GLN A 30 13.64 19.96 10.12
C GLN A 30 14.38 18.62 10.28
N THR A 31 13.69 17.51 10.06
CA THR A 31 14.26 16.16 10.24
C THR A 31 14.72 15.50 8.93
N GLN A 32 14.39 16.10 7.79
CA GLN A 32 14.61 15.55 6.45
C GLN A 32 13.94 14.18 6.23
N LYS A 33 12.89 13.89 7.00
CA LYS A 33 12.13 12.65 6.88
C LYS A 33 10.95 12.83 5.95
N GLU A 34 10.63 11.76 5.25
CA GLU A 34 9.44 11.66 4.41
C GLU A 34 8.42 10.75 5.10
N TYR A 35 7.17 11.21 5.11
CA TYR A 35 6.03 10.50 5.67
C TYR A 35 4.97 10.35 4.58
N VAL A 36 4.24 9.23 4.63
CA VAL A 36 3.08 9.00 3.77
C VAL A 36 1.85 8.84 4.65
N LEU A 37 0.84 9.64 4.37
CA LEU A 37 -0.46 9.58 5.04
C LEU A 37 -1.49 9.04 4.06
N PHE A 38 -2.23 8.02 4.47
CA PHE A 38 -3.30 7.40 3.70
C PHE A 38 -4.50 7.12 4.60
N GLU A 39 -5.69 7.10 4.01
CA GLU A 39 -6.89 6.69 4.72
C GLU A 39 -6.84 5.19 5.02
N ARG A 40 -7.12 4.83 6.27
CA ARG A 40 -7.05 3.43 6.72
C ARG A 40 -7.97 2.50 5.91
N HIS A 41 -9.10 3.00 5.41
CA HIS A 41 -10.05 2.19 4.65
C HIS A 41 -9.58 1.88 3.20
N ILE A 42 -8.58 2.61 2.69
CA ILE A 42 -8.00 2.39 1.36
C ILE A 42 -6.99 1.23 1.40
N VAL A 43 -6.31 1.05 2.53
CA VAL A 43 -5.51 -0.14 2.78
C VAL A 43 -6.47 -1.23 3.21
N ALA A 44 -6.86 -2.09 2.26
CA ALA A 44 -7.50 -3.35 2.61
C ALA A 44 -6.63 -3.99 3.71
N PRO A 45 -7.20 -4.36 4.87
CA PRO A 45 -6.43 -5.01 5.91
C PRO A 45 -5.73 -6.19 5.25
N VAL A 46 -4.41 -6.20 5.36
CA VAL A 46 -3.62 -7.32 4.87
C VAL A 46 -4.10 -8.51 5.67
N ASP A 47 -4.70 -9.48 4.97
CA ASP A 47 -5.18 -10.69 5.58
C ASP A 47 -3.96 -11.51 6.00
N ASP A 48 -3.71 -11.56 7.31
CA ASP A 48 -2.55 -12.23 7.89
C ASP A 48 -2.52 -13.72 7.52
N ASP A 49 -3.67 -14.37 7.39
CA ASP A 49 -3.76 -15.78 6.99
C ASP A 49 -3.43 -15.94 5.51
N TYR A 50 -3.88 -15.00 4.67
CA TYR A 50 -3.51 -14.93 3.26
C TYR A 50 -1.98 -14.78 3.08
N LEU A 51 -1.34 -13.87 3.84
CA LEU A 51 0.11 -13.71 3.79
C LEU A 51 0.85 -14.97 4.26
N ARG A 52 0.43 -15.55 5.39
CA ARG A 52 1.06 -16.77 5.91
C ARG A 52 0.99 -17.89 4.90
N ARG A 53 -0.13 -18.05 4.22
CA ARG A 53 -0.29 -19.05 3.16
C ARG A 53 0.66 -18.80 1.99
N LEU A 54 0.73 -17.57 1.48
CA LEU A 54 1.63 -17.22 0.38
C LEU A 54 3.10 -17.45 0.72
N LEU A 55 3.50 -17.16 1.96
CA LEU A 55 4.87 -17.42 2.41
C LEU A 55 5.17 -18.91 2.48
N ALA A 56 4.23 -19.73 2.95
CA ALA A 56 4.39 -21.18 2.95
C ALA A 56 4.51 -21.76 1.52
N GLU A 57 3.68 -21.28 0.59
CA GLU A 57 3.77 -21.66 -0.83
C GLU A 57 5.14 -21.28 -1.42
N ALA A 58 5.64 -20.08 -1.10
CA ALA A 58 6.96 -19.64 -1.56
C ALA A 58 8.10 -20.52 -1.02
N ASP A 59 8.02 -20.97 0.24
CA ASP A 59 9.01 -21.89 0.81
C ASP A 59 9.03 -23.24 0.05
N GLU A 60 7.86 -23.76 -0.34
CA GLU A 60 7.74 -24.97 -1.15
C GLU A 60 8.29 -24.80 -2.57
N ASP A 61 8.04 -23.65 -3.21
CA ASP A 61 8.58 -23.33 -4.53
C ASP A 61 10.11 -23.23 -4.51
N ILE A 62 10.67 -22.58 -3.49
CA ILE A 62 12.12 -22.50 -3.27
C ILE A 62 12.71 -23.90 -3.08
N ALA A 63 12.08 -24.75 -2.27
CA ALA A 63 12.55 -26.12 -2.03
C ALA A 63 12.56 -26.97 -3.31
N ARG A 64 11.64 -26.70 -4.25
CA ARG A 64 11.58 -27.36 -5.57
C ARG A 64 12.51 -26.75 -6.62
N GLY A 65 13.09 -25.59 -6.34
CA GLY A 65 13.89 -24.82 -7.29
C GLY A 65 13.04 -24.04 -8.31
N ASP A 66 11.74 -23.93 -8.10
CA ASP A 66 10.79 -23.18 -8.94
C ASP A 66 10.84 -21.69 -8.58
N VAL A 67 12.02 -21.09 -8.73
CA VAL A 67 12.26 -19.67 -8.45
C VAL A 67 12.40 -18.86 -9.74
N ALA A 68 11.68 -17.74 -9.81
CA ALA A 68 11.84 -16.77 -10.89
C ALA A 68 12.84 -15.67 -10.47
N PRO A 69 13.61 -15.10 -11.42
CA PRO A 69 14.36 -13.88 -11.16
C PRO A 69 13.42 -12.75 -10.72
N PHE A 70 13.86 -11.96 -9.74
CA PHE A 70 13.10 -10.79 -9.31
C PHE A 70 13.11 -9.72 -10.41
N ASP A 71 11.93 -9.38 -10.93
CA ASP A 71 11.72 -8.29 -11.89
C ASP A 71 10.72 -7.27 -11.33
N ALA A 72 11.24 -6.14 -10.84
CA ALA A 72 10.44 -5.07 -10.27
C ALA A 72 9.52 -4.40 -11.30
N GLU A 73 9.93 -4.29 -12.56
CA GLU A 73 9.13 -3.66 -13.60
C GLU A 73 7.91 -4.51 -13.94
N GLU A 74 8.10 -5.82 -14.04
CA GLU A 74 7.04 -6.79 -14.24
C GLU A 74 6.03 -6.76 -13.09
N ILE A 75 6.51 -6.82 -11.84
CA ILE A 75 5.65 -6.78 -10.64
C ILE A 75 4.81 -5.49 -10.62
N MET A 76 5.44 -4.34 -10.89
CA MET A 76 4.73 -3.06 -10.93
C MET A 76 3.70 -3.00 -12.08
N ARG A 77 4.06 -3.53 -13.26
CA ARG A 77 3.17 -3.60 -14.43
C ARG A 77 1.93 -4.43 -14.11
N GLU A 78 2.12 -5.59 -13.50
CA GLU A 78 1.03 -6.49 -13.11
C GLU A 78 0.15 -5.88 -12.01
N GLY A 79 0.76 -5.26 -10.99
CA GLY A 79 0.01 -4.55 -9.95
C GLY A 79 -0.88 -3.43 -10.51
N ARG A 80 -0.36 -2.64 -11.47
CA ARG A 80 -1.17 -1.61 -12.16
C ARG A 80 -2.33 -2.21 -12.96
N ARG A 81 -2.11 -3.34 -13.65
CA ARG A 81 -3.16 -4.06 -14.40
C ARG A 81 -4.28 -4.50 -13.46
N LEU A 82 -3.95 -5.18 -12.37
CA LEU A 82 -4.91 -5.65 -11.37
C LEU A 82 -5.70 -4.50 -10.72
N PHE A 83 -5.03 -3.38 -10.44
CA PHE A 83 -5.69 -2.19 -9.92
C PHE A 83 -6.70 -1.60 -10.91
N ALA A 84 -6.32 -1.47 -12.19
CA ALA A 84 -7.22 -0.98 -13.23
C ALA A 84 -8.46 -1.88 -13.41
N GLU A 85 -8.30 -3.20 -13.35
CA GLU A 85 -9.41 -4.16 -13.40
C GLU A 85 -10.35 -4.03 -12.20
N ARG A 86 -9.80 -3.80 -11.00
CA ARG A 86 -10.59 -3.58 -9.80
C ARG A 86 -11.40 -2.29 -9.88
N GLN A 87 -10.80 -1.20 -10.35
CA GLN A 87 -11.48 0.08 -10.61
C GLN A 87 -12.62 -0.07 -11.63
N ALA A 88 -12.38 -0.80 -12.73
CA ALA A 88 -13.40 -1.04 -13.75
C ALA A 88 -14.61 -1.86 -13.24
N ARG A 89 -14.41 -2.75 -12.26
CA ARG A 89 -15.49 -3.54 -11.64
C ARG A 89 -16.33 -2.72 -10.65
N LEU A 90 -15.75 -1.72 -10.00
CA LEU A 90 -16.45 -0.87 -9.01
C LEU A 90 -17.31 0.22 -9.66
N ASN A 91 -17.02 0.59 -10.91
CA ASN A 91 -17.74 1.61 -11.67
C ASN A 91 -18.86 1.05 -12.58
N LYS A 92 -19.25 -0.22 -12.39
CA LYS A 92 -20.39 -0.87 -13.05
C LYS A 92 -21.51 -1.10 -12.06
#